data_AF-M0PGU3-F1
#
_entry.id   AF-M0PGU3-F1
#
_cell.length_a   1.000
_cell.length_b   1.000
_cell.length_c   1.000
_cell.angle_alpha   90.00
_cell.angle_beta   90.00
_cell.angle_gamma   90.00
#
_symmetry.space_group_name_H-M   'P 1'
#
loop_
_entity.id
_entity.type
_entity.pdbx_description
1 polymer ?
#
loop_
_entity_poly.entity_id
_entity_poly.type
_entity_poly.pdbx_seq_one_letter_code
_entity_poly.pdbx_strand_id
1 'polypeptide(L)'
;MQPARAWYCRDDVVDEYKSTLKEDDEKLPMLKTLKIIRAIVVNVGLFAGWIYALYLGGDPTIITVFALGVVGAYNGLELGDYLALVQAYSEIQAEANDGDD
;
A
#
# COMPACT_ATOMS: atom_id res chain seq x y z
N MET A 1 15.84 17.97 14.32
CA MET A 1 15.20 18.20 13.01
C MET A 1 14.95 16.83 12.42
N GLN A 2 13.69 16.44 12.17
CA GLN A 2 13.42 15.20 11.46
C GLN A 2 14.00 15.32 10.04
N PRO A 3 14.72 14.30 9.53
CA PRO A 3 15.21 14.32 8.16
C PRO A 3 14.03 14.45 7.19
N ALA A 4 14.21 15.20 6.11
CA ALA A 4 13.17 15.33 5.08
C ALA A 4 12.88 13.95 4.48
N ARG A 5 11.67 13.45 4.72
CA ARG A 5 11.20 12.15 4.20
C ARG A 5 11.01 12.25 2.68
N ALA A 6 11.10 11.11 1.99
CA ALA A 6 10.91 11.08 0.55
C ALA A 6 9.48 11.51 0.18
N TRP A 7 9.31 12.20 -0.96
CA TRP A 7 8.03 12.81 -1.38
C TRP A 7 6.85 11.85 -1.51
N TYR A 8 7.11 10.54 -1.67
CA TYR A 8 6.10 9.49 -1.77
C TYR A 8 5.71 8.89 -0.41
N CYS A 9 6.41 9.23 0.67
CA CYS A 9 6.06 8.87 2.04
C CYS A 9 5.27 10.01 2.66
N ARG A 10 3.99 9.78 2.97
CA ARG A 10 3.13 10.78 3.62
C ARG A 10 3.48 10.88 5.10
N ASP A 11 3.88 12.06 5.55
CA ASP A 11 4.42 12.26 6.90
C ASP A 11 3.46 11.81 8.02
N ASP A 12 2.17 12.15 7.88
CA ASP A 12 1.12 11.78 8.84
C ASP A 12 0.94 10.27 8.97
N VAL A 13 1.04 9.53 7.87
CA VAL A 13 0.91 8.06 7.86
C VAL A 13 2.14 7.41 8.48
N VAL A 14 3.33 7.95 8.21
CA VAL A 14 4.57 7.46 8.83
C VAL A 14 4.53 7.64 10.35
N ASP A 15 4.06 8.79 10.82
CA ASP A 15 3.94 9.08 12.25
C ASP A 15 2.89 8.18 12.95
N GLU A 16 1.75 7.92 12.31
CA GLU A 16 0.73 6.99 12.80
C GLU A 16 1.26 5.55 12.89
N TYR A 17 2.02 5.09 11.89
CA TYR A 17 2.65 3.78 11.97
C TYR A 17 3.72 3.72 13.05
N LYS A 18 4.45 4.81 13.27
CA LYS A 18 5.46 4.89 14.33
C LYS A 18 4.84 4.80 15.72
N SER A 19 3.70 5.45 15.97
CA SER A 19 2.99 5.31 17.24
C SER A 19 2.45 3.88 17.41
N THR A 20 1.85 3.32 16.35
CA THR A 20 1.30 1.96 16.38
C THR A 20 2.37 0.91 16.62
N LEU A 21 3.54 1.02 15.98
CA LEU A 21 4.68 0.11 16.16
C LEU A 21 5.29 0.20 17.56
N LYS A 22 5.20 1.35 18.23
CA LYS A 22 5.66 1.54 19.62
C LYS A 22 4.62 1.03 20.64
N GLU A 23 3.34 0.97 20.29
CA GLU A 23 2.24 0.60 21.20
C GLU A 23 1.76 -0.86 21.08
N ASP A 24 1.68 -1.45 19.88
CA ASP A 24 1.03 -2.75 19.64
C ASP A 24 1.72 -3.53 18.50
N ASP A 25 2.59 -4.49 18.84
CA ASP A 25 3.27 -5.37 17.87
C ASP A 25 2.29 -6.38 17.20
N GLU A 26 1.16 -6.68 17.85
CA GLU A 26 0.25 -7.78 17.45
C GLU A 26 -0.86 -7.38 16.45
N LYS A 27 -1.17 -6.08 16.26
CA LYS A 27 -2.22 -5.62 15.32
C LYS A 27 -1.78 -5.58 13.85
N LEU A 28 -0.49 -5.52 13.60
CA LEU A 28 0.12 -5.47 12.27
C LEU A 28 -0.19 -6.69 11.37
N PRO A 29 -0.15 -7.96 11.84
CA PRO A 29 -0.41 -9.12 11.00
C PRO A 29 -1.86 -9.23 10.49
N MET A 30 -2.85 -8.77 11.28
CA MET A 30 -4.27 -8.85 10.88
C MET A 30 -4.57 -7.90 9.71
N LEU A 31 -4.03 -6.67 9.76
CA LEU A 31 -4.15 -5.68 8.69
C LEU A 31 -3.50 -6.17 7.38
N LYS A 32 -2.33 -6.81 7.46
CA LYS A 32 -1.64 -7.38 6.30
C LYS A 32 -2.45 -8.50 5.64
N THR A 33 -3.02 -9.41 6.44
CA THR A 33 -3.82 -10.53 5.92
C THR A 33 -5.06 -10.04 5.16
N LEU A 34 -5.79 -9.08 5.73
CA LEU A 34 -6.99 -8.54 5.09
C LEU A 34 -6.64 -7.74 3.82
N LYS A 35 -5.51 -7.02 3.80
CA LYS A 35 -4.99 -6.37 2.59
C LYS A 35 -4.66 -7.38 1.49
N ILE A 36 -3.99 -8.49 1.82
CA ILE A 36 -3.66 -9.56 0.85
C ILE A 36 -4.93 -10.17 0.26
N ILE A 37 -5.90 -10.51 1.11
CA ILE A 37 -7.17 -11.09 0.65
C ILE A 37 -7.92 -10.09 -0.26
N ARG A 38 -7.96 -8.81 0.13
CA ARG A 38 -8.57 -7.75 -0.68
C ARG A 38 -7.88 -7.62 -2.04
N ALA A 39 -6.55 -7.60 -2.06
CA ALA A 39 -5.78 -7.51 -3.30
C ALA A 39 -6.07 -8.71 -4.22
N ILE A 40 -6.15 -9.94 -3.68
CA ILE A 40 -6.46 -11.14 -4.48
C ILE A 40 -7.88 -11.06 -5.06
N VAL A 41 -8.89 -10.80 -4.21
CA VAL A 41 -10.30 -10.78 -4.65
C VAL A 41 -10.55 -9.67 -5.66
N VAL A 42 -10.03 -8.47 -5.41
CA VAL A 42 -10.20 -7.33 -6.31
C VAL A 42 -9.48 -7.58 -7.63
N ASN A 43 -8.24 -8.03 -7.63
CA ASN A 43 -7.51 -8.30 -8.87
C ASN A 43 -8.20 -9.41 -9.68
N VAL A 44 -8.58 -10.54 -9.07
CA VAL A 44 -9.27 -11.64 -9.79
C VAL A 44 -10.60 -11.16 -10.37
N GLY A 45 -11.41 -10.45 -9.58
CA GLY A 45 -12.69 -9.92 -10.05
C GLY A 45 -12.50 -8.92 -11.20
N LEU A 46 -11.49 -8.07 -11.11
CA LEU A 46 -11.18 -7.08 -12.13
C LEU A 46 -10.66 -7.72 -13.42
N PHE A 47 -9.73 -8.68 -13.35
CA PHE A 47 -9.25 -9.40 -14.53
C PHE A 47 -10.37 -10.22 -15.19
N ALA A 48 -11.21 -10.90 -14.40
CA ALA A 48 -12.35 -11.63 -14.92
C ALA A 48 -13.35 -10.69 -15.61
N GLY A 49 -13.70 -9.56 -14.98
CA GLY A 49 -14.58 -8.56 -15.55
C GLY A 49 -14.01 -7.93 -16.83
N TRP A 50 -12.71 -7.63 -16.85
CA TRP A 50 -12.01 -7.11 -18.02
C TRP A 50 -12.05 -8.10 -19.19
N ILE A 51 -11.64 -9.35 -18.97
CA ILE A 51 -11.65 -10.39 -20.00
C ILE A 51 -13.07 -10.64 -20.51
N TYR A 52 -14.06 -10.69 -19.60
CA TYR A 52 -15.45 -10.89 -19.97
C TYR A 52 -16.03 -9.74 -20.81
N ALA A 53 -15.69 -8.49 -20.46
CA ALA A 53 -16.12 -7.32 -21.21
C ALA A 53 -15.52 -7.28 -22.63
N LEU A 54 -14.25 -7.69 -22.77
CA LEU A 54 -13.63 -7.87 -24.08
C LEU A 54 -14.30 -9.00 -24.87
N TYR A 55 -14.62 -10.12 -24.22
CA TYR A 55 -15.30 -11.25 -24.85
C TYR A 55 -16.68 -10.89 -25.41
N LEU A 56 -17.42 -10.00 -24.73
CA LEU A 56 -18.70 -9.46 -25.20
C LEU A 56 -18.57 -8.45 -26.36
N GLY A 57 -17.36 -8.17 -26.83
CA GLY A 57 -17.10 -7.24 -27.93
C GLY A 57 -17.04 -5.77 -27.50
N GLY A 58 -16.78 -5.50 -26.22
CA GLY A 58 -16.56 -4.14 -25.74
C GLY A 58 -15.29 -3.52 -26.33
N ASP A 59 -15.25 -2.18 -26.39
CA ASP A 59 -14.11 -1.43 -26.95
C ASP A 59 -12.82 -1.76 -26.18
N PRO A 60 -11.82 -2.38 -26.82
CA PRO A 60 -10.63 -2.84 -26.13
C PRO A 60 -9.77 -1.69 -25.64
N THR A 61 -9.79 -0.52 -26.29
CA THR A 61 -9.03 0.65 -25.87
C THR A 61 -9.63 1.23 -24.60
N ILE A 62 -10.93 1.51 -24.59
CA ILE A 62 -11.60 2.12 -23.42
C ILE A 62 -11.52 1.20 -22.21
N ILE A 63 -11.87 -0.08 -22.40
CA ILE A 63 -11.93 -1.04 -21.31
C ILE A 63 -10.53 -1.29 -20.74
N THR A 64 -9.51 -1.43 -21.60
CA THR A 64 -8.14 -1.67 -21.12
C THR A 64 -7.56 -0.46 -20.40
N VAL A 65 -7.78 0.76 -20.91
CA VAL A 65 -7.33 1.98 -20.22
C VAL A 65 -7.99 2.09 -18.84
N PHE A 66 -9.28 1.78 -18.75
CA PHE A 66 -10.00 1.80 -17.48
C PHE A 66 -9.50 0.72 -16.51
N ALA A 67 -9.32 -0.51 -17.00
CA ALA A 67 -8.79 -1.61 -16.21
C ALA A 67 -7.39 -1.27 -15.66
N LEU A 68 -6.48 -0.78 -16.51
CA LEU A 68 -5.15 -0.35 -16.09
C LEU A 68 -5.19 0.80 -15.08
N GLY A 69 -6.10 1.77 -15.27
CA GLY A 69 -6.31 2.86 -14.33
C GLY A 69 -6.74 2.37 -12.95
N VAL A 70 -7.69 1.43 -12.89
CA VAL A 70 -8.16 0.85 -11.62
C VAL A 70 -7.08 0.01 -10.96
N VAL A 71 -6.37 -0.86 -11.71
CA VAL A 71 -5.23 -1.63 -11.20
C VAL A 71 -4.17 -0.69 -10.63
N GLY A 72 -3.76 0.32 -11.41
CA GLY A 72 -2.73 1.27 -11.00
C GLY A 72 -3.12 2.04 -9.74
N ALA A 73 -4.36 2.52 -9.66
CA ALA A 73 -4.86 3.23 -8.49
C ALA A 73 -4.91 2.34 -7.23
N TYR A 74 -5.44 1.12 -7.34
CA TYR A 74 -5.52 0.20 -6.20
C TYR A 74 -4.13 -0.23 -5.71
N ASN A 75 -3.28 -0.71 -6.61
CA ASN A 75 -1.93 -1.16 -6.24
C ASN A 75 -1.04 0.01 -5.80
N GLY A 76 -1.22 1.20 -6.36
CA GLY A 76 -0.48 2.40 -5.98
C GLY A 76 -0.77 2.88 -4.56
N LEU A 77 -2.04 2.86 -4.14
CA LEU A 77 -2.43 3.19 -2.75
C LEU A 77 -1.82 2.21 -1.75
N GLU A 78 -1.89 0.91 -2.03
CA GLU A 78 -1.34 -0.12 -1.15
C GLU A 78 0.19 -0.05 -1.06
N LEU A 79 0.86 0.23 -2.18
CA LEU A 79 2.31 0.44 -2.21
C LEU A 79 2.72 1.67 -1.39
N GLY A 80 2.00 2.79 -1.50
CA GLY A 80 2.27 3.99 -0.71
C GLY A 80 2.18 3.73 0.80
N ASP A 81 1.14 3.03 1.23
CA ASP A 81 0.96 2.61 2.63
C ASP A 81 2.11 1.71 3.11
N TYR A 82 2.56 0.77 2.27
CA TYR A 82 3.66 -0.11 2.61
C TYR A 82 4.99 0.65 2.73
N LEU A 83 5.26 1.59 1.83
CA LEU A 83 6.47 2.42 1.87
C LEU A 83 6.50 3.32 3.12
N ALA A 84 5.34 3.88 3.51
CA ALA A 84 5.22 4.65 4.74
C ALA A 84 5.51 3.79 5.98
N LEU A 85 5.04 2.55 6.01
CA LEU A 85 5.34 1.61 7.10
C LEU A 85 6.84 1.25 7.16
N VAL A 86 7.47 0.98 6.02
CA VAL A 86 8.92 0.69 5.96
C VAL A 86 9.72 1.91 6.43
N GLN A 87 9.33 3.11 6.02
CA GLN A 87 9.94 4.36 6.49
C GLN A 87 9.82 4.50 8.01
N ALA A 88 8.64 4.28 8.58
CA ALA A 88 8.41 4.34 10.02
C ALA A 88 9.30 3.34 10.79
N TYR A 89 9.42 2.11 10.29
CA TYR A 89 10.30 1.09 10.86
C TYR A 89 11.77 1.52 10.83
N SER A 90 12.24 2.06 9.71
CA SER A 90 13.62 2.54 9.56
C SER A 90 13.95 3.67 10.54
N GLU A 91 13.00 4.57 10.80
CA GLU A 91 13.19 5.67 11.74
C GLU A 91 13.24 5.19 13.19
N ILE A 92 12.42 4.21 13.57
CA ILE A 92 12.48 3.61 14.92
C ILE A 92 13.83 2.94 15.14
N GLN A 93 14.35 2.22 14.14
CA GLN A 93 15.65 1.56 14.24
C GLN A 93 16.81 2.55 14.31
N ALA A 94 16.75 3.66 13.57
CA ALA A 94 17.71 4.74 13.66
C ALA A 94 17.69 5.41 15.05
N GLU A 95 16.51 5.70 15.58
CA GLU A 95 16.34 6.23 16.96
C GLU A 95 16.89 5.29 18.04
N ALA A 96 16.73 3.98 17.85
CA ALA A 96 17.24 2.98 18.79
C ALA A 96 18.78 2.88 18.79
N ASN A 97 19.41 3.04 17.63
CA ASN A 97 20.87 3.00 17.51
C ASN A 97 21.54 4.32 17.95
N ASP A 98 20.92 5.48 17.72
CA ASP A 98 21.45 6.79 18.16
C ASP A 98 21.32 7.02 19.68
N GLY A 99 20.51 6.21 20.38
CA GLY A 99 20.28 6.32 21.82
C GLY A 99 21.24 5.53 22.72
N ASP A 100 22.21 4.81 22.14
CA ASP A 100 23.18 3.93 22.85
C ASP A 100 24.62 4.52 22.89
N ASP A 101 24.81 5.79 22.48
CA ASP A 101 26.05 6.59 22.59
C ASP A 101 25.90 7.77 23.59
#